data_AF-A0A851GMV7-F1
#
_entry.id   AF-A0A851GMV7-F1
#
_cell.length_a   1.000
_cell.length_b   1.000
_cell.length_c   1.000
_cell.angle_alpha   90.00
_cell.angle_beta   90.00
_cell.angle_gamma   90.00
#
_symmetry.space_group_name_H-M   'P 1'
#
loop_
_entity.id
_entity.type
_entity.pdbx_description
1 polymer ?
#
loop_
_entity_poly.entity_id
_entity_poly.type
_entity_poly.pdbx_seq_one_letter_code
_entity_poly.pdbx_strand_id
1 'polypeptide(L)'
;MSHKDYYQILRVLPNATTAEIKKSYRLLAMEFHPDKNPSIQAAEQFALIKEAYAILSHPTERKKYDATRFSETYSNIRIATTPEEVRDMSKELVGRIQLMNPDRINLDKLVLDMEAVLSVYHIQLLEKWKDKKQNTLLVEDLLYCMQYVDRPDCLRLTRMMYAIDGLGHEGQQKINQFLRTYQQNYYWEKYKMVLALLMAILVCYLIYRS
;
A
#
# COMPACT_ATOMS: atom_id res chain seq x y z
N MET A 1 12.39 20.78 -8.23
CA MET A 1 12.08 21.08 -6.81
C MET A 1 11.58 19.79 -6.17
N SER A 2 12.09 19.40 -5.01
CA SER A 2 11.61 18.20 -4.30
C SER A 2 10.15 18.41 -3.88
N HIS A 3 9.23 17.62 -4.42
CA HIS A 3 7.81 17.70 -4.08
C HIS A 3 7.63 17.21 -2.64
N LYS A 4 7.09 18.05 -1.77
CA LYS A 4 6.93 17.74 -0.34
C LYS A 4 5.80 16.71 -0.18
N ASP A 5 6.05 15.61 0.52
CA ASP A 5 4.98 14.67 0.89
C ASP A 5 4.33 15.13 2.21
N TYR A 6 3.22 15.86 2.10
CA TYR A 6 2.48 16.39 3.26
C TYR A 6 1.94 15.28 4.18
N TYR A 7 1.66 14.08 3.66
CA TYR A 7 1.23 12.95 4.50
C TYR A 7 2.39 12.45 5.36
N GLN A 8 3.60 12.36 4.79
CA GLN A 8 4.81 12.01 5.54
C GLN A 8 5.19 13.08 6.57
N ILE A 9 5.07 14.36 6.21
CA ILE A 9 5.35 15.49 7.13
C ILE A 9 4.42 15.42 8.35
N LEU A 10 3.13 15.14 8.14
CA LEU A 10 2.18 14.94 9.23
C LEU A 10 2.23 13.54 9.84
N ARG A 11 3.14 12.65 9.40
CA ARG A 11 3.26 11.26 9.89
C ARG A 11 1.92 10.49 9.87
N VAL A 12 1.11 10.71 8.83
CA VAL A 12 -0.19 10.04 8.63
C VAL A 12 -0.23 9.34 7.28
N LEU A 13 -1.12 8.35 7.14
CA LEU A 13 -1.33 7.65 5.88
C LEU A 13 -2.16 8.51 4.90
N PRO A 14 -2.05 8.29 3.57
CA PRO A 14 -2.86 9.01 2.58
C PRO A 14 -4.37 8.81 2.73
N ASN A 15 -4.80 7.68 3.30
CA ASN A 15 -6.19 7.38 3.62
C ASN A 15 -6.65 7.94 4.98
N ALA A 16 -5.79 8.70 5.69
CA ALA A 16 -6.11 9.21 7.01
C ALA A 16 -7.35 10.11 7.00
N THR A 17 -8.18 9.94 8.01
CA THR A 17 -9.35 10.76 8.26
C THR A 17 -8.96 12.18 8.67
N THR A 18 -9.87 13.14 8.51
CA THR A 18 -9.67 14.52 8.99
C THR A 18 -9.39 14.58 10.49
N ALA A 19 -9.97 13.65 11.26
CA ALA A 19 -9.72 13.51 12.69
C ALA A 19 -8.27 13.09 12.99
N GLU A 20 -7.74 12.10 12.27
CA GLU A 20 -6.35 11.63 12.41
C GLU A 20 -5.34 12.71 11.99
N ILE A 21 -5.60 13.40 10.89
CA ILE A 21 -4.79 14.53 10.41
C ILE A 21 -4.72 15.63 11.48
N LYS A 22 -5.88 16.00 12.05
CA LYS A 22 -5.96 17.03 13.11
C LYS A 22 -5.27 16.58 14.40
N LYS A 23 -5.39 15.31 14.76
CA LYS A 23 -4.71 14.73 15.93
C LYS A 23 -3.20 14.78 15.74
N SER A 24 -2.69 14.35 14.59
CA SER A 24 -1.25 14.34 14.32
C SER A 24 -0.67 15.76 14.29
N TYR A 25 -1.36 16.70 13.63
CA TYR A 25 -0.96 18.10 13.64
C TYR A 25 -0.80 18.67 15.05
N ARG A 26 -1.74 18.39 15.96
CA ARG A 26 -1.66 18.86 17.36
C ARG A 26 -0.44 18.31 18.08
N LEU A 27 -0.14 17.02 17.91
CA LEU A 27 1.03 16.38 18.53
C LEU A 27 2.33 16.99 18.01
N LEU A 28 2.46 17.09 16.69
CA LEU A 28 3.64 17.66 16.04
C LEU A 28 3.81 19.15 16.33
N ALA A 29 2.72 19.92 16.38
CA ALA A 29 2.77 21.33 16.72
C ALA A 29 3.23 21.58 18.16
N MET A 30 2.91 20.67 19.09
CA MET A 30 3.42 20.73 20.47
C MET A 30 4.89 20.28 20.55
N GLU A 31 5.29 19.29 19.74
CA GLU A 31 6.67 18.80 19.64
C GLU A 31 7.61 19.87 19.05
N PHE A 32 7.20 20.58 18.01
CA PHE A 32 8.04 21.54 17.27
C PHE A 32 7.71 23.02 17.56
N HIS A 33 6.97 23.32 18.63
CA HIS A 33 6.60 24.71 18.95
C HIS A 33 7.83 25.60 19.17
N PRO A 34 7.94 26.78 18.53
CA PRO A 34 9.12 27.65 18.64
C PRO A 34 9.42 28.07 20.08
N ASP A 35 8.39 28.29 20.91
CA ASP A 35 8.57 28.64 22.33
C ASP A 35 9.23 27.52 23.15
N LYS A 36 9.04 26.26 22.77
CA LYS A 36 9.63 25.10 23.47
C LYS A 36 10.91 24.60 22.82
N ASN A 37 11.08 24.86 21.53
CA ASN A 37 12.22 24.45 20.73
C ASN A 37 12.72 25.63 19.89
N PRO A 38 13.64 26.46 20.43
CA PRO A 38 14.14 27.66 19.76
C PRO A 38 15.18 27.39 18.67
N SER A 39 15.26 26.16 18.15
CA SER A 39 16.20 25.81 17.08
C SER A 39 15.65 26.20 15.71
N ILE A 40 16.53 26.61 14.79
CA ILE A 40 16.18 26.93 13.40
C ILE A 40 15.51 25.72 12.73
N GLN A 41 16.03 24.52 12.99
CA GLN A 41 15.46 23.27 12.47
C GLN A 41 14.04 23.02 12.98
N ALA A 42 13.74 23.28 14.25
CA ALA A 42 12.39 23.13 14.78
C ALA A 42 11.42 24.15 14.16
N ALA A 43 11.86 25.39 13.94
CA ALA A 43 11.07 26.42 13.27
C ALA A 43 10.76 26.04 11.80
N GLU A 44 11.74 25.50 11.06
CA GLU A 44 11.56 25.00 9.70
C GLU A 44 10.58 23.81 9.66
N GLN A 45 10.73 22.85 10.57
CA GLN A 45 9.81 21.70 10.68
C GLN A 45 8.39 22.17 11.03
N PHE A 46 8.25 23.10 11.96
CA PHE A 46 6.96 23.67 12.34
C PHE A 46 6.28 24.41 11.18
N ALA A 47 7.05 25.09 10.33
CA ALA A 47 6.53 25.70 9.11
C ALA A 47 6.00 24.64 8.13
N LEU A 48 6.75 23.55 7.91
CA LEU A 48 6.33 22.43 7.07
C LEU A 48 5.07 21.73 7.61
N ILE A 49 4.99 21.52 8.93
CA ILE A 49 3.82 20.93 9.59
C ILE A 49 2.56 21.80 9.40
N LYS A 50 2.70 23.12 9.53
CA LYS A 50 1.60 24.07 9.27
C LYS A 50 1.15 24.05 7.81
N GLU A 51 2.11 24.06 6.88
CA GLU A 51 1.83 23.98 5.44
C GLU A 51 1.08 22.69 5.09
N ALA A 52 1.57 21.54 5.57
CA ALA A 52 0.95 20.24 5.35
C ALA A 52 -0.47 20.17 5.91
N TYR A 53 -0.70 20.70 7.11
CA TYR A 53 -2.03 20.76 7.70
C TYR A 53 -2.99 21.68 6.94
N ALA A 54 -2.52 22.83 6.45
CA ALA A 54 -3.35 23.76 5.67
C ALA A 54 -3.89 23.11 4.39
N ILE A 55 -3.09 22.26 3.74
CA ILE A 55 -3.51 21.51 2.55
C ILE A 55 -4.40 20.32 2.92
N LEU A 56 -3.94 19.45 3.83
CA LEU A 56 -4.60 18.17 4.10
C LEU A 56 -5.89 18.29 4.95
N SER A 57 -6.06 19.38 5.71
CA SER A 57 -7.27 19.60 6.52
C SER A 57 -8.47 20.11 5.71
N HIS A 58 -8.26 20.64 4.50
CA HIS A 58 -9.30 21.17 3.64
C HIS A 58 -9.65 20.17 2.53
N PRO A 59 -10.90 19.67 2.44
CA PRO A 59 -11.26 18.63 1.47
C PRO A 59 -10.95 19.00 0.02
N THR A 60 -11.18 20.26 -0.37
CA THR A 60 -10.94 20.74 -1.73
C THR A 60 -9.45 20.83 -2.06
N GLU A 61 -8.64 21.35 -1.15
CA GLU A 61 -7.20 21.48 -1.33
C GLU A 61 -6.50 20.13 -1.24
N ARG A 62 -6.92 19.26 -0.31
CA ARG A 62 -6.50 17.86 -0.24
C ARG A 62 -6.78 17.15 -1.56
N LYS A 63 -7.98 17.30 -2.13
CA LYS A 63 -8.32 16.68 -3.42
C LYS A 63 -7.43 17.19 -4.57
N LYS A 64 -7.12 18.49 -4.62
CA LYS A 64 -6.20 19.05 -5.62
C LYS A 64 -4.79 18.52 -5.43
N TYR A 65 -4.29 18.53 -4.20
CA TYR A 65 -3.00 17.97 -3.84
C TYR A 65 -2.90 16.49 -4.19
N ASP A 66 -3.93 15.70 -3.87
CA ASP A 66 -4.00 14.29 -4.21
C ASP A 66 -3.99 14.09 -5.74
N ALA A 67 -4.70 14.93 -6.50
CA ALA A 67 -4.71 14.86 -7.96
C ALA A 67 -3.33 15.20 -8.59
N THR A 68 -2.64 16.23 -8.10
CA THR A 68 -1.29 16.58 -8.56
C THR A 68 -0.27 15.52 -8.15
N ARG A 69 -0.32 15.08 -6.88
CA ARG A 69 0.50 13.99 -6.34
C ARG A 69 0.32 12.69 -7.13
N PHE A 70 -0.92 12.38 -7.49
CA PHE A 70 -1.24 11.27 -8.38
C PHE A 70 -0.59 11.53 -9.74
N SER A 71 -0.89 12.63 -10.43
CA SER A 71 -0.32 12.96 -11.75
C SER A 71 1.21 12.89 -11.82
N GLU A 72 1.93 13.39 -10.81
CA GLU A 72 3.40 13.29 -10.73
C GLU A 72 3.89 11.87 -10.47
N THR A 73 3.10 11.08 -9.73
CA THR A 73 3.35 9.64 -9.57
C THR A 73 3.23 8.91 -10.92
N TYR A 74 2.30 9.32 -11.79
CA TYR A 74 2.13 8.74 -13.13
C TYR A 74 3.16 9.23 -14.15
N SER A 75 3.60 10.50 -14.08
CA SER A 75 4.58 11.05 -15.04
C SER A 75 5.97 10.44 -14.89
N ASN A 76 6.29 9.86 -13.73
CA ASN A 76 7.55 9.18 -13.46
C ASN A 76 7.42 7.64 -13.47
N ILE A 77 6.34 7.09 -14.03
CA ILE A 77 6.22 5.64 -14.20
C ILE A 77 7.36 5.18 -15.11
N ARG A 78 8.27 4.40 -14.53
CA ARG A 78 9.35 3.73 -15.26
C ARG A 78 8.72 2.79 -16.28
N ILE A 79 8.94 3.06 -17.56
CA ILE A 79 8.59 2.16 -18.66
C ILE A 79 9.82 1.29 -18.92
N ALA A 80 9.76 0.05 -18.45
CA ALA A 80 10.79 -0.96 -18.70
C ALA A 80 10.73 -1.40 -20.17
N THR A 81 11.89 -1.41 -20.82
CA THR A 81 12.06 -1.80 -22.22
C THR A 81 12.50 -3.25 -22.39
N THR A 82 12.99 -3.88 -21.32
CA THR A 82 13.38 -5.29 -21.28
C THR A 82 12.67 -6.07 -20.17
N PRO A 83 12.46 -7.40 -20.32
CA PRO A 83 11.89 -8.24 -19.26
C PRO A 83 12.68 -8.19 -17.95
N GLU A 84 14.00 -8.06 -18.03
CA GLU A 84 14.87 -7.94 -16.86
C GLU A 84 14.57 -6.67 -16.08
N GLU A 85 14.34 -5.54 -16.77
CA GLU A 85 13.95 -4.29 -16.12
C GLU A 85 12.59 -4.42 -15.43
N VAL A 86 11.61 -5.10 -16.04
CA VAL A 86 10.32 -5.38 -15.39
C VAL A 86 10.52 -6.24 -14.14
N ARG A 87 11.41 -7.24 -14.21
CA ARG A 87 11.75 -8.09 -13.07
C ARG A 87 12.43 -7.30 -11.95
N ASP A 88 13.31 -6.37 -12.28
CA ASP A 88 14.00 -5.55 -11.29
C ASP A 88 13.04 -4.57 -10.61
N MET A 89 12.06 -4.02 -11.34
CA MET A 89 10.98 -3.23 -10.73
C MET A 89 10.22 -4.04 -9.66
N SER A 90 9.95 -5.33 -9.87
CA SER A 90 9.29 -6.16 -8.84
C SER A 90 10.19 -6.43 -7.63
N LYS A 91 11.52 -6.58 -7.82
CA LYS A 91 12.46 -6.72 -6.69
C LYS A 91 12.56 -5.44 -5.87
N GLU A 92 12.57 -4.29 -6.53
CA GLU A 92 12.58 -2.98 -5.88
C GLU A 92 11.33 -2.82 -4.99
N LEU A 93 10.16 -3.27 -5.44
CA LEU A 93 8.93 -3.30 -4.62
C LEU A 93 9.13 -4.11 -3.35
N VAL A 94 9.62 -5.35 -3.48
CA VAL A 94 9.87 -6.25 -2.34
C VAL A 94 10.89 -5.63 -1.38
N GLY A 95 12.00 -5.11 -1.90
CA GLY A 95 13.05 -4.47 -1.10
C GLY A 95 12.53 -3.27 -0.31
N ARG A 96 11.67 -2.43 -0.92
CA ARG A 96 11.04 -1.31 -0.20
C ARG A 96 10.16 -1.78 0.94
N ILE A 97 9.36 -2.83 0.74
CA ILE A 97 8.51 -3.39 1.80
C ILE A 97 9.35 -3.99 2.93
N GLN A 98 10.41 -4.73 2.60
CA GLN A 98 11.27 -5.38 3.60
C GLN A 98 12.04 -4.38 4.47
N LEU A 99 12.42 -3.22 3.90
CA LEU A 99 13.14 -2.17 4.61
C LEU A 99 12.23 -1.21 5.38
N MET A 100 10.90 -1.30 5.19
CA MET A 100 9.94 -0.40 5.81
C MET A 100 9.21 -1.06 6.99
N ASN A 101 8.89 -0.26 8.02
CA ASN A 101 7.93 -0.67 9.03
C ASN A 101 6.54 -0.88 8.36
N PRO A 102 5.87 -2.04 8.57
CA PRO A 102 4.60 -2.36 7.91
C PRO A 102 3.53 -1.27 8.08
N ASP A 103 3.50 -0.61 9.24
CA ASP A 103 2.52 0.43 9.58
C ASP A 103 2.71 1.76 8.81
N ARG A 104 3.82 1.91 8.08
CA ARG A 104 4.16 3.13 7.34
C ARG A 104 4.14 2.95 5.83
N ILE A 105 3.72 1.79 5.34
CA ILE A 105 3.65 1.54 3.90
C ILE A 105 2.51 2.36 3.32
N ASN A 106 2.84 3.20 2.34
CA ASN A 106 1.84 3.91 1.55
C ASN A 106 1.20 2.92 0.56
N LEU A 107 0.04 2.37 0.94
CA LEU A 107 -0.67 1.35 0.17
C LEU A 107 -1.09 1.85 -1.21
N ASP A 108 -1.55 3.10 -1.33
CA ASP A 108 -1.95 3.67 -2.62
C ASP A 108 -0.76 3.70 -3.58
N LYS A 109 0.40 4.16 -3.11
CA LYS A 109 1.63 4.18 -3.93
C LYS A 109 2.11 2.78 -4.28
N LEU A 110 1.98 1.83 -3.34
CA LEU A 110 2.34 0.44 -3.59
C LEU A 110 1.48 -0.17 -4.71
N VAL A 111 0.16 -0.01 -4.62
CA VAL A 111 -0.78 -0.50 -5.65
C VAL A 111 -0.46 0.13 -7.01
N LEU A 112 -0.23 1.44 -7.06
CA LEU A 112 0.15 2.13 -8.30
C LEU A 112 1.45 1.60 -8.91
N ASP A 113 2.46 1.33 -8.09
CA ASP A 113 3.72 0.78 -8.60
C ASP A 113 3.57 -0.66 -9.08
N MET A 114 2.71 -1.45 -8.43
CA MET A 114 2.38 -2.81 -8.90
C MET A 114 1.60 -2.78 -10.21
N GLU A 115 0.68 -1.83 -10.38
CA GLU A 115 -0.03 -1.61 -11.65
C GLU A 115 0.92 -1.16 -12.76
N ALA A 116 1.92 -0.34 -12.42
CA ALA A 116 2.97 0.05 -13.36
C ALA A 116 3.81 -1.16 -13.80
N VAL A 117 4.21 -2.06 -12.88
CA VAL A 117 4.88 -3.31 -13.22
C VAL A 117 4.01 -4.17 -14.14
N LEU A 118 2.71 -4.27 -13.82
CA LEU A 118 1.72 -5.04 -14.59
C LEU A 118 1.07 -4.22 -15.72
N SER A 119 1.71 -3.16 -16.21
CA SER A 119 1.15 -2.35 -17.29
C SER A 119 0.92 -3.21 -18.53
N VAL A 120 -0.07 -2.85 -19.34
CA VAL A 120 -0.38 -3.57 -20.60
C VAL A 120 0.87 -3.70 -21.48
N TYR A 121 1.70 -2.66 -21.52
CA TYR A 121 2.97 -2.66 -22.26
C TYR A 121 3.96 -3.69 -21.71
N HIS A 122 4.16 -3.74 -20.39
CA HIS A 122 5.05 -4.72 -19.78
C HIS A 122 4.52 -6.15 -19.92
N ILE A 123 3.20 -6.37 -19.82
CA ILE A 123 2.61 -7.69 -20.06
C ILE A 123 2.92 -8.16 -21.49
N GLN A 124 2.70 -7.31 -22.50
CA GLN A 124 3.05 -7.62 -23.90
C GLN A 124 4.55 -7.89 -24.08
N LEU A 125 5.40 -7.15 -23.36
CA LEU A 125 6.83 -7.37 -23.37
C LEU A 125 7.19 -8.74 -22.78
N LEU A 126 6.63 -9.12 -21.63
CA LEU A 126 6.85 -10.44 -21.00
C LEU A 126 6.33 -11.59 -21.87
N GLU A 127 5.22 -11.39 -22.57
CA GLU A 127 4.65 -12.35 -23.54
C GLU A 127 5.56 -12.58 -24.74
N LYS A 128 6.27 -11.55 -25.21
CA LYS A 128 7.19 -11.67 -26.35
C LYS A 128 8.38 -12.58 -26.04
N TRP A 129 8.89 -12.53 -24.81
CA TRP A 129 10.10 -13.27 -24.42
C TRP A 129 9.80 -14.65 -23.82
N LYS A 130 8.57 -14.88 -23.33
CA LYS A 130 8.06 -16.19 -22.87
C LYS A 130 8.93 -16.91 -21.82
N ASP A 131 9.71 -16.18 -21.04
CA ASP A 131 10.48 -16.76 -19.93
C ASP A 131 9.55 -17.08 -18.75
N LYS A 132 9.06 -18.31 -18.73
CA LYS A 132 8.13 -18.80 -17.69
C LYS A 132 8.71 -18.68 -16.29
N LYS A 133 10.02 -18.90 -16.14
CA LYS A 133 10.68 -18.88 -14.83
C LYS A 133 10.74 -17.45 -14.30
N GLN A 134 11.14 -16.50 -15.12
CA GLN A 134 11.18 -15.09 -14.73
C GLN A 134 9.78 -14.53 -14.47
N ASN A 135 8.79 -14.89 -15.31
CA ASN A 135 7.40 -14.48 -15.11
C ASN A 135 6.82 -15.03 -13.80
N THR A 136 7.15 -16.28 -13.45
CA THR A 136 6.71 -16.87 -12.17
C THR A 136 7.35 -16.18 -10.97
N LEU A 137 8.65 -15.86 -11.04
CA LEU A 137 9.35 -15.12 -9.99
C LEU A 137 8.84 -13.68 -9.83
N LEU A 138 8.51 -13.01 -10.94
CA LEU A 138 7.86 -11.70 -10.90
C LEU A 138 6.50 -11.78 -10.20
N VAL A 139 5.72 -12.83 -10.50
CA VAL A 139 4.44 -13.07 -9.84
C VAL A 139 4.62 -13.27 -8.34
N GLU A 140 5.61 -14.07 -7.91
CA GLU A 140 5.89 -14.28 -6.49
C GLU A 140 6.20 -13.00 -5.74
N ASP A 141 7.06 -12.14 -6.30
CA ASP A 141 7.39 -10.84 -5.72
C ASP A 141 6.14 -9.97 -5.55
N LEU A 142 5.28 -9.93 -6.58
CA LEU A 142 4.05 -9.17 -6.53
C LEU A 142 3.08 -9.77 -5.50
N LEU A 143 2.89 -11.10 -5.45
CA LEU A 143 2.06 -11.75 -4.44
C LEU A 143 2.56 -11.47 -3.01
N TYR A 144 3.88 -11.41 -2.81
CA TYR A 144 4.47 -10.98 -1.53
C TYR A 144 4.07 -9.54 -1.19
N CYS A 145 4.09 -8.63 -2.15
CA CYS A 145 3.65 -7.24 -1.93
C CYS A 145 2.13 -7.15 -1.67
N MET A 146 1.33 -8.00 -2.30
CA MET A 146 -0.14 -8.00 -2.19
C MET A 146 -0.68 -8.34 -0.80
N GLN A 147 0.13 -8.93 0.09
CA GLN A 147 -0.33 -9.27 1.45
C GLN A 147 -0.77 -8.05 2.28
N TYR A 148 -0.31 -6.85 1.91
CA TYR A 148 -0.64 -5.59 2.58
C TYR A 148 -1.75 -4.79 1.88
N VAL A 149 -2.16 -5.23 0.69
CA VAL A 149 -3.12 -4.53 -0.17
C VAL A 149 -4.55 -4.93 0.21
N ASP A 150 -5.48 -4.00 0.05
CA ASP A 150 -6.90 -4.25 0.33
C ASP A 150 -7.54 -5.22 -0.69
N ARG A 151 -8.73 -5.72 -0.36
CA ARG A 151 -9.37 -6.77 -1.16
C ARG A 151 -9.73 -6.31 -2.58
N PRO A 152 -10.34 -5.11 -2.81
CA PRO A 152 -10.63 -4.62 -4.15
C PRO A 152 -9.39 -4.52 -5.05
N ASP A 153 -8.30 -3.93 -4.55
CA ASP A 153 -7.07 -3.76 -5.32
C ASP A 153 -6.37 -5.10 -5.52
N CYS A 154 -6.39 -5.98 -4.52
CA CYS A 154 -5.88 -7.35 -4.64
C CYS A 154 -6.54 -8.07 -5.84
N LEU A 155 -7.87 -8.07 -5.94
CA LEU A 155 -8.59 -8.73 -7.04
C LEU A 155 -8.32 -8.07 -8.40
N ARG A 156 -8.04 -6.77 -8.44
CA ARG A 156 -7.65 -6.06 -9.67
C ARG A 156 -6.27 -6.50 -10.13
N LEU A 157 -5.28 -6.44 -9.24
CA LEU A 157 -3.90 -6.86 -9.51
C LEU A 157 -3.84 -8.33 -9.95
N THR A 158 -4.57 -9.23 -9.29
CA THR A 158 -4.56 -10.65 -9.68
C THR A 158 -5.10 -10.87 -11.10
N ARG A 159 -6.12 -10.13 -11.53
CA ARG A 159 -6.64 -10.21 -12.90
C ARG A 159 -5.59 -9.78 -13.92
N MET A 160 -4.80 -8.75 -13.61
CA MET A 160 -3.69 -8.30 -14.47
C MET A 160 -2.59 -9.36 -14.55
N MET A 161 -2.28 -10.05 -13.44
CA MET A 161 -1.29 -11.14 -13.43
C MET A 161 -1.74 -12.34 -14.26
N TYR A 162 -3.03 -12.69 -14.25
CA TYR A 162 -3.58 -13.74 -15.11
C TYR A 162 -3.52 -13.42 -16.60
N ALA A 163 -3.39 -12.14 -16.97
CA ALA A 163 -3.24 -11.75 -18.37
C ALA A 163 -1.84 -12.07 -18.92
N ILE A 164 -0.87 -12.47 -18.09
CA ILE A 164 0.45 -12.90 -18.54
C ILE A 164 0.34 -14.33 -19.11
N ASP A 165 0.22 -14.47 -20.44
CA ASP A 165 0.10 -15.77 -21.13
C ASP A 165 1.28 -16.74 -20.82
N GLY A 166 2.44 -16.18 -20.45
CA GLY A 166 3.66 -16.92 -20.13
C GLY A 166 3.78 -17.50 -18.71
N LEU A 167 2.73 -17.50 -17.89
CA LEU A 167 2.85 -17.94 -16.48
C LEU A 167 3.01 -19.46 -16.29
N GLY A 168 2.43 -20.25 -17.20
CA GLY A 168 2.32 -21.69 -17.05
C GLY A 168 1.49 -22.14 -15.83
N HIS A 169 1.39 -23.46 -15.63
CA HIS A 169 0.62 -24.03 -14.51
C HIS A 169 1.18 -23.65 -13.14
N GLU A 170 2.51 -23.57 -13.00
CA GLU A 170 3.16 -23.26 -11.72
C GLU A 170 2.78 -21.85 -11.22
N GLY A 171 2.93 -20.83 -12.07
CA GLY A 171 2.56 -19.46 -11.68
C GLY A 171 1.08 -19.33 -11.35
N GLN A 172 0.20 -19.97 -12.13
CA GLN A 172 -1.24 -19.97 -11.86
C GLN A 172 -1.58 -20.66 -10.52
N GLN A 173 -0.87 -21.74 -10.18
CA GLN A 173 -1.04 -22.40 -8.88
C GLN A 173 -0.63 -21.48 -7.73
N LYS A 174 0.47 -20.74 -7.84
CA LYS A 174 0.92 -19.77 -6.82
C LYS A 174 -0.11 -18.67 -6.59
N ILE A 175 -0.67 -18.11 -7.67
CA ILE A 175 -1.75 -17.12 -7.57
C ILE A 175 -2.98 -17.70 -6.85
N ASN A 176 -3.42 -18.90 -7.27
CA ASN A 176 -4.58 -19.55 -6.66
C ASN A 176 -4.36 -19.87 -5.18
N GLN A 177 -3.17 -20.34 -4.82
CA GLN A 177 -2.80 -20.63 -3.43
C GLN A 177 -2.83 -19.34 -2.59
N PHE A 178 -2.25 -18.25 -3.10
CA PHE A 178 -2.29 -16.96 -2.44
C PHE A 178 -3.73 -16.48 -2.23
N LEU A 179 -4.59 -16.53 -3.25
CA LEU A 179 -5.98 -16.09 -3.14
C LEU A 179 -6.75 -16.86 -2.06
N ARG A 180 -6.52 -18.17 -1.93
CA ARG A 180 -7.15 -18.98 -0.88
C ARG A 180 -6.70 -18.52 0.50
N THR A 181 -5.40 -18.39 0.72
CA THR A 181 -4.84 -17.93 1.99
C THR A 181 -5.29 -16.51 2.33
N TYR A 182 -5.27 -15.61 1.36
CA TYR A 182 -5.72 -14.23 1.51
C TYR A 182 -7.21 -14.16 1.90
N GLN A 183 -8.07 -14.92 1.22
CA GLN A 183 -9.50 -14.99 1.56
C GLN A 183 -9.73 -15.54 2.96
N GLN A 184 -9.04 -16.61 3.34
CA GLN A 184 -9.15 -17.21 4.68
C GLN A 184 -8.75 -16.20 5.75
N ASN A 185 -7.61 -15.52 5.57
CA ASN A 185 -7.14 -14.50 6.50
C ASN A 185 -8.12 -13.33 6.60
N TYR A 186 -8.66 -12.86 5.47
CA TYR A 186 -9.67 -11.80 5.44
C TYR A 186 -10.92 -12.16 6.26
N TYR A 187 -11.47 -13.36 6.07
CA TYR A 187 -12.64 -13.82 6.84
C TYR A 187 -12.31 -14.05 8.32
N TRP A 188 -11.14 -14.62 8.61
CA TRP A 188 -10.68 -14.79 9.99
C TRP A 188 -10.60 -13.45 10.72
N GLU A 189 -9.90 -12.46 10.15
CA GLU A 189 -9.78 -11.14 10.76
C GLU A 189 -11.12 -10.44 10.95
N LYS A 190 -12.02 -10.56 9.96
CA LYS A 190 -13.35 -9.94 10.02
C LYS A 190 -14.27 -10.57 11.06
N TYR A 191 -14.22 -11.89 11.25
CA TYR A 191 -15.22 -12.62 12.05
C TYR A 191 -14.67 -13.23 13.35
N LYS A 192 -13.36 -13.24 13.62
CA LYS A 192 -12.75 -13.89 14.80
C LYS A 192 -13.35 -13.41 16.14
N MET A 193 -13.60 -12.10 16.28
CA MET A 193 -14.17 -11.55 17.52
C MET A 193 -15.63 -11.97 17.71
N VAL A 194 -16.42 -11.97 16.63
CA VAL A 194 -17.82 -12.42 16.66
C VAL A 194 -17.89 -13.90 17.00
N LEU A 195 -17.03 -14.72 16.38
CA LEU A 195 -16.92 -16.15 16.69
C LEU A 195 -16.51 -16.39 18.15
N ALA A 196 -15.53 -15.63 18.66
CA ALA A 196 -15.12 -15.73 20.06
C ALA A 196 -16.25 -15.39 21.03
N LEU A 197 -17.04 -14.35 20.73
CA LEU A 197 -18.22 -13.98 21.52
C LEU A 197 -19.31 -15.06 21.46
N LEU A 198 -19.61 -15.62 20.29
CA LEU A 198 -20.58 -16.70 20.13
C LEU A 198 -20.15 -17.96 20.89
N MET A 199 -18.86 -18.31 20.82
CA MET A 199 -18.29 -19.42 21.59
C MET A 199 -18.41 -19.19 23.10
N ALA A 200 -18.13 -17.97 23.57
CA ALA A 200 -18.29 -17.63 24.99
C ALA A 200 -19.74 -17.74 25.45
N ILE A 201 -20.69 -17.22 24.68
CA ILE A 201 -22.14 -17.33 24.96
C ILE A 201 -22.57 -18.81 25.01
N LEU A 202 -22.09 -19.63 24.06
CA LEU A 202 -22.40 -21.05 24.01
C LEU A 202 -21.85 -21.79 25.24
N VAL A 203 -20.63 -21.49 25.67
CA VAL A 203 -20.05 -22.03 26.90
C VAL A 203 -20.87 -21.61 28.13
N CYS A 204 -21.24 -20.33 28.24
CA CYS A 204 -22.11 -19.85 29.33
C CYS A 204 -23.47 -20.56 29.35
N TYR A 205 -24.07 -20.78 28.19
CA TYR A 205 -25.33 -21.51 28.07
C TYR A 205 -25.20 -22.98 28.49
N LEU A 206 -24.13 -23.65 28.09
CA LEU A 206 -23.87 -25.05 28.48
C LEU A 206 -23.67 -25.18 29.99
N ILE A 207 -22.94 -24.25 30.62
CA ILE A 207 -22.73 -24.21 32.08
C ILE A 207 -24.06 -23.93 32.82
N TYR A 208 -24.90 -23.04 32.30
CA TYR A 208 -26.20 -22.75 32.93
C TYR A 208 -27.19 -23.92 32.85
N ARG A 209 -27.06 -24.77 31.83
CA ARG A 209 -27.95 -25.92 31.60
C ARG A 209 -27.53 -27.17 32.40
N SER A 210 -26.26 -27.28 32.81
CA SER A 210 -25.73 -28.39 33.62
C SER A 210 -26.01 -28.19 35.11
#